data_AF-A0A9Q3KQQ9-F1
#
_entry.id   AF-A0A9Q3KQQ9-F1
#
_cell.length_a   1.000
_cell.length_b   1.000
_cell.length_c   1.000
_cell.angle_alpha   90.00
_cell.angle_beta   90.00
_cell.angle_gamma   90.00
#
_symmetry.space_group_name_H-M   'P 1'
#
loop_
_entity.id
_entity.type
_entity.pdbx_description
1 polymer ?
#
loop_
_entity_poly.entity_id
_entity_poly.type
_entity_poly.pdbx_seq_one_letter_code
_entity_poly.pdbx_strand_id
1 'polypeptide(L)'
;MPILNGTNYSEWYLRMCFLLQLKDLLEACEKAIGEDATPSAVNWWTKSRFEAITTITSRINCCVFLEVIHSETSDKANLLWSKINKQYVSERAMNKGRVWMNWQKANYSGNLH
;
A
#
# COMPACT_ATOMS: atom_id res chain seq x y z
N MET A 1 0.11 -13.25 -3.04
CA MET A 1 0.22 -11.89 -2.44
C MET A 1 -0.61 -11.86 -1.17
N PRO A 2 -0.11 -11.34 -0.03
CA PRO A 2 -0.83 -11.36 1.25
C PRO A 2 -2.05 -10.43 1.23
N ILE A 3 -3.00 -10.69 2.13
CA ILE A 3 -4.12 -9.79 2.41
C ILE A 3 -3.70 -8.83 3.53
N LEU A 4 -3.84 -7.52 3.35
CA LEU A 4 -3.56 -6.53 4.39
C LEU A 4 -4.52 -6.72 5.56
N ASN A 5 -3.98 -6.80 6.78
CA ASN A 5 -4.76 -7.03 8.00
C ASN A 5 -4.34 -6.15 9.18
N GLY A 6 -3.56 -5.08 8.95
CA GLY A 6 -3.07 -4.18 10.00
C GLY A 6 -1.90 -4.72 10.83
N THR A 7 -1.25 -5.82 10.42
CA THR A 7 -0.01 -6.27 11.09
C THR A 7 1.11 -6.54 10.10
N ASN A 8 0.75 -6.86 8.86
CA ASN A 8 1.66 -7.24 7.79
C ASN A 8 1.92 -6.11 6.77
N TYR A 9 1.66 -4.85 7.14
CA TYR A 9 1.73 -3.72 6.21
C TYR A 9 3.06 -3.62 5.46
N SER A 10 4.20 -3.86 6.11
CA SER A 10 5.52 -3.75 5.46
C SER A 10 5.72 -4.76 4.34
N GLU A 11 5.32 -6.02 4.56
CA GLU A 11 5.40 -7.06 3.52
C GLU A 11 4.36 -6.82 2.43
N TRP A 12 3.13 -6.50 2.84
CA TRP A 12 2.03 -6.21 1.93
C TRP A 12 2.38 -5.06 0.99
N TYR A 13 2.91 -3.96 1.53
CA TYR A 13 3.28 -2.75 0.78
C TYR A 13 4.28 -3.06 -0.33
N LEU A 14 5.39 -3.73 0.00
CA LEU A 14 6.42 -4.06 -0.99
C LEU A 14 5.86 -4.95 -2.12
N ARG A 15 5.10 -5.99 -1.76
CA ARG A 15 4.51 -6.89 -2.74
C ARG A 15 3.45 -6.21 -3.60
N MET A 16 2.66 -5.31 -3.00
CA MET A 16 1.65 -4.53 -3.71
C MET A 16 2.29 -3.53 -4.67
N CYS A 17 3.37 -2.84 -4.28
CA CYS A 17 4.14 -1.98 -5.18
C CYS A 17 4.61 -2.77 -6.42
N PHE A 18 5.21 -3.95 -6.23
CA PHE A 18 5.64 -4.79 -7.36
C PHE A 18 4.48 -5.23 -8.24
N LEU A 19 3.32 -5.59 -7.66
CA LEU A 19 2.16 -5.96 -8.46
C LEU A 19 1.64 -4.78 -9.28
N LEU A 20 1.52 -3.60 -8.66
CA LEU A 20 1.05 -2.39 -9.34
C LEU A 20 2.02 -1.96 -10.44
N GLN A 21 3.34 -2.08 -10.23
CA GLN A 21 4.35 -1.82 -11.26
C GLN A 21 4.24 -2.81 -12.43
N LEU A 22 4.09 -4.11 -12.14
CA LEU A 22 3.97 -5.15 -13.18
C LEU A 22 2.73 -4.92 -14.07
N LYS A 23 1.67 -4.32 -13.51
CA LYS A 23 0.41 -4.04 -14.23
C LYS A 23 0.37 -2.63 -14.81
N ASP A 24 1.43 -1.83 -14.70
CA ASP A 24 1.47 -0.43 -15.11
C ASP A 24 0.39 0.44 -14.43
N LEU A 25 0.13 0.17 -13.15
CA LEU A 25 -0.89 0.84 -12.34
C LEU A 25 -0.33 1.74 -11.25
N LEU A 26 0.97 1.60 -10.92
CA LEU A 26 1.56 2.32 -9.79
C LEU A 26 1.46 3.84 -9.94
N GLU A 27 1.66 4.36 -11.16
CA GLU A 27 1.58 5.80 -11.40
C GLU A 27 0.18 6.37 -11.11
N ALA A 28 -0.89 5.62 -11.42
CA ALA A 28 -2.26 6.01 -11.09
C ALA A 28 -2.51 6.05 -9.56
N CYS A 29 -1.71 5.33 -8.76
CA CYS A 29 -1.75 5.34 -7.30
C CYS A 29 -0.87 6.45 -6.69
N GLU A 30 0.19 6.88 -7.37
CA GLU A 30 1.14 7.86 -6.81
C GLU A 30 0.80 9.29 -7.19
N LYS A 31 0.19 9.51 -8.36
CA LYS A 31 -0.07 10.84 -8.91
C LYS A 31 -1.54 11.03 -9.29
N ALA A 32 -2.04 12.24 -9.03
CA ALA A 32 -3.26 12.70 -9.66
C ALA A 32 -2.98 13.04 -11.14
N ILE A 33 -3.99 12.90 -11.99
CA ILE A 33 -3.90 13.42 -13.35
C ILE A 33 -3.88 14.96 -13.31
N GLY A 34 -3.02 15.57 -14.13
CA GLY A 34 -2.95 17.02 -14.28
C GLY A 34 -4.09 17.57 -15.14
N GLU A 35 -4.41 18.85 -14.97
CA GLU A 35 -5.50 19.53 -15.70
C GLU A 35 -5.20 19.63 -17.21
N ASP A 36 -3.91 19.71 -17.59
CA ASP A 36 -3.45 19.81 -18.98
C ASP A 36 -3.22 18.43 -19.65
N ALA A 37 -3.77 17.36 -19.09
CA ALA A 37 -3.55 16.02 -19.60
C ALA A 37 -4.19 15.82 -20.97
N THR A 38 -3.46 15.14 -21.86
CA THR A 38 -3.99 14.79 -23.19
C THR A 38 -5.20 13.84 -23.07
N PRO A 39 -6.14 13.82 -24.03
CA PRO A 39 -7.29 12.92 -23.99
C PRO A 39 -6.90 11.44 -23.84
N SER A 40 -5.79 11.03 -24.46
CA SER A 40 -5.24 9.67 -24.33
C SER A 40 -4.76 9.37 -22.91
N ALA A 41 -4.10 10.33 -22.25
CA ALA A 41 -3.68 10.20 -20.85
C ALA A 41 -4.88 10.13 -19.90
N VAL A 42 -5.93 10.92 -20.16
CA VAL A 42 -7.18 10.88 -19.37
C VAL A 42 -7.85 9.52 -19.48
N ASN A 43 -7.93 8.95 -20.68
CA ASN A 43 -8.55 7.64 -20.89
C ASN A 43 -7.74 6.52 -20.21
N TRP A 44 -6.41 6.52 -20.39
CA TRP A 44 -5.52 5.58 -19.71
C TRP A 44 -5.68 5.69 -18.19
N TRP A 45 -5.60 6.91 -17.65
CA TRP A 45 -5.68 7.13 -16.21
C TRP A 45 -7.02 6.67 -15.63
N THR A 46 -8.12 6.94 -16.34
CA THR A 46 -9.46 6.51 -15.91
C THR A 46 -9.53 4.99 -15.78
N LYS A 47 -9.01 4.26 -16.78
CA LYS A 47 -8.97 2.79 -16.75
C LYS A 47 -8.03 2.27 -15.66
N SER A 48 -6.79 2.77 -15.63
CA SER A 48 -5.77 2.35 -14.67
C SER A 48 -6.20 2.64 -13.23
N ARG A 49 -6.91 3.74 -12.97
CA ARG A 49 -7.48 4.07 -11.66
C ARG A 49 -8.45 3.00 -11.17
N PHE A 50 -9.43 2.62 -11.99
CA PHE A 50 -10.39 1.59 -11.59
C PHE A 50 -9.70 0.24 -11.37
N GLU A 51 -8.79 -0.12 -12.26
CA GLU A 51 -8.05 -1.37 -12.16
C GLU A 51 -7.13 -1.40 -10.91
N ALA A 52 -6.51 -0.28 -10.55
CA ALA A 52 -5.72 -0.14 -9.34
C ALA A 52 -6.58 -0.30 -8.09
N ILE A 53 -7.75 0.37 -8.02
CA ILE A 53 -8.68 0.26 -6.89
C ILE A 53 -9.12 -1.20 -6.73
N THR A 54 -9.52 -1.89 -7.80
CA THR A 54 -9.91 -3.30 -7.74
C THR A 54 -8.74 -4.18 -7.30
N THR A 55 -7.54 -3.93 -7.82
CA THR A 55 -6.34 -4.70 -7.47
C THR A 55 -6.03 -4.56 -5.97
N ILE A 56 -6.08 -3.33 -5.44
CA ILE A 56 -5.83 -3.05 -4.01
C ILE A 56 -6.92 -3.66 -3.14
N THR A 57 -8.20 -3.39 -3.43
CA THR A 57 -9.33 -3.82 -2.60
C THR A 57 -9.49 -5.34 -2.57
N SER A 58 -9.08 -6.06 -3.62
CA SER A 58 -9.03 -7.54 -3.62
C SER A 58 -8.00 -8.12 -2.64
N ARG A 59 -7.12 -7.29 -2.07
CA ARG A 59 -5.99 -7.69 -1.21
C ARG A 59 -5.98 -6.97 0.13
N ILE A 60 -7.12 -6.48 0.59
CA ILE A 60 -7.33 -5.98 1.96
C ILE A 60 -8.46 -6.76 2.63
N ASN A 61 -8.42 -6.94 3.94
CA ASN A 61 -9.51 -7.59 4.67
C ASN A 61 -10.69 -6.61 4.92
N CYS A 62 -11.78 -7.11 5.48
CA CYS A 62 -12.98 -6.30 5.74
C CYS A 62 -12.72 -5.13 6.71
N CYS A 63 -11.92 -5.32 7.76
CA CYS A 63 -11.61 -4.26 8.72
C CYS A 63 -10.86 -3.11 8.04
N VAL A 64 -9.79 -3.43 7.31
CA VAL A 64 -9.00 -2.46 6.55
C VAL A 64 -9.87 -1.78 5.50
N PHE A 65 -10.73 -2.53 4.80
CA PHE A 65 -11.66 -1.97 3.81
C PHE A 65 -12.52 -0.87 4.41
N LEU A 66 -13.16 -1.12 5.55
CA LEU A 66 -14.03 -0.14 6.22
C LEU A 66 -13.26 1.10 6.72
N GLU A 67 -11.98 0.95 7.05
CA GLU A 67 -11.13 2.06 7.50
C GLU A 67 -10.68 2.98 6.35
N VAL A 68 -10.47 2.42 5.15
CA VAL A 68 -9.83 3.15 4.04
C VAL A 68 -10.76 3.46 2.87
N ILE A 69 -11.90 2.79 2.73
CA ILE A 69 -12.86 2.99 1.63
C ILE A 69 -14.07 3.79 2.11
N HIS A 70 -14.21 5.01 1.60
CA HIS A 70 -15.33 5.93 1.84
C HIS A 70 -15.48 6.86 0.64
N SER A 71 -16.43 7.80 0.70
CA SER A 71 -16.77 8.70 -0.43
C SER A 71 -15.58 9.47 -1.02
N GLU A 72 -14.52 9.70 -0.26
CA GLU A 72 -13.33 10.41 -0.72
C GLU A 72 -12.30 9.52 -1.42
N THR A 73 -12.31 8.21 -1.16
CA THR A 73 -11.28 7.26 -1.62
C THR A 73 -11.81 6.18 -2.55
N SER A 74 -13.12 5.96 -2.58
CA SER A 74 -13.76 4.86 -3.30
C SER A 74 -13.56 4.91 -4.81
N ASP A 75 -13.36 6.11 -5.37
CA ASP A 75 -13.18 6.34 -6.80
C ASP A 75 -11.81 6.93 -7.15
N LYS A 76 -10.92 7.11 -6.17
CA LYS A 76 -9.63 7.78 -6.33
C LYS A 76 -8.49 6.90 -5.85
N ALA A 77 -7.85 6.20 -6.79
CA ALA A 77 -6.74 5.27 -6.53
C ALA A 77 -5.60 5.94 -5.76
N ASN A 78 -5.24 7.18 -6.11
CA ASN A 78 -4.20 7.95 -5.44
C ASN A 78 -4.56 8.31 -3.98
N LEU A 79 -5.82 8.68 -3.72
CA LEU A 79 -6.26 8.98 -2.36
C LEU A 79 -6.39 7.72 -1.51
N LEU A 80 -6.89 6.62 -2.08
CA LEU A 80 -6.91 5.30 -1.44
C LEU A 80 -5.50 4.86 -1.05
N TRP A 81 -4.56 4.90 -1.99
CA TRP A 81 -3.16 4.54 -1.76
C TRP A 81 -2.52 5.40 -0.66
N SER A 82 -2.72 6.72 -0.73
CA SER A 82 -2.24 7.66 0.29
C SER A 82 -2.85 7.38 1.67
N LYS A 83 -4.15 7.08 1.74
CA LYS A 83 -4.85 6.76 3.00
C LYS A 83 -4.31 5.49 3.64
N ILE A 84 -4.18 4.40 2.87
CA ILE A 84 -3.59 3.13 3.35
C ILE A 84 -2.18 3.39 3.89
N ASN A 85 -1.36 4.13 3.15
CA ASN A 85 0.00 4.43 3.58
C ASN A 85 0.00 5.25 4.88
N LYS A 86 -0.78 6.33 4.97
CA LYS A 86 -0.85 7.14 6.20
C LYS A 86 -1.33 6.35 7.41
N GLN A 87 -2.32 5.47 7.23
CA GLN A 87 -2.91 4.67 8.31
C GLN A 87 -1.89 3.70 8.92
N TYR A 88 -1.10 3.02 8.08
CA TYR A 88 -0.24 1.92 8.52
C TYR A 88 1.27 2.24 8.46
N VAL A 89 1.67 3.47 8.13
CA VAL A 89 3.07 3.91 8.14
C VAL A 89 3.69 3.86 9.55
N SER A 90 2.91 4.10 10.60
CA SER A 90 3.38 3.94 11.99
C SER A 90 3.74 2.48 12.29
N GLU A 91 2.94 1.52 11.80
CA GLU A 91 3.26 0.09 11.89
C GLU A 91 4.54 -0.27 11.16
N ARG A 92 4.88 0.41 10.05
CA ARG A 92 6.18 0.22 9.38
C ARG A 92 7.34 0.60 10.28
N ALA A 93 7.24 1.71 11.03
CA ALA A 93 8.27 2.12 11.98
C ALA A 93 8.34 1.15 13.17
N MET A 94 7.19 0.76 13.73
CA MET A 94 7.11 -0.19 14.84
C MET A 94 7.61 -1.59 14.45
N ASN A 95 7.28 -2.07 13.26
CA ASN A 95 7.74 -3.37 12.75
C ASN A 95 9.25 -3.38 12.53
N LYS A 96 9.84 -2.29 12.00
CA LYS A 96 11.31 -2.14 11.94
C LYS A 96 11.94 -2.19 13.34
N GLY A 97 11.35 -1.50 14.31
CA GLY A 97 11.80 -1.56 15.71
C GLY A 97 11.74 -2.97 16.28
N ARG A 98 10.65 -3.70 16.05
CA ARG A 98 10.49 -5.10 16.50
C ARG A 98 11.50 -6.03 15.84
N VAL A 99 11.73 -5.91 14.54
CA VAL A 99 12.75 -6.69 13.81
C VAL A 99 14.15 -6.42 14.37
N TRP A 100 14.48 -5.14 14.61
CA TRP A 100 15.76 -4.76 15.22
C TRP A 100 15.92 -5.33 16.64
N MET A 101 14.88 -5.25 17.48
CA MET A 101 14.89 -5.83 18.83
C MET A 101 15.03 -7.37 18.80
N ASN A 102 14.38 -8.04 17.86
CA ASN A 102 14.53 -9.49 17.67
C ASN A 102 15.94 -9.85 17.21
N TRP A 103 16.53 -9.07 16.30
CA TRP A 103 17.92 -9.24 15.88
C TRP A 103 18.90 -9.02 17.03
N GLN A 104 18.71 -7.97 17.83
CA GLN A 104 19.49 -7.73 19.05
C GLN A 104 19.40 -8.92 20.00
N LYS A 105 18.20 -9.43 20.28
CA LYS A 105 18.00 -10.61 21.14
C LYS A 105 18.65 -11.88 20.57
N ALA A 106 18.58 -12.09 19.25
CA ALA A 106 19.22 -13.22 18.58
C ALA A 106 20.75 -13.13 18.61
N ASN A 107 21.32 -11.91 18.58
CA ASN A 107 22.76 -11.72 18.73
C ASN A 107 23.22 -11.75 20.19
N TYR A 108 22.33 -11.46 21.14
CA TYR A 108 22.60 -11.55 22.58
C TYR A 108 22.32 -12.93 23.17
N SER A 109 21.93 -13.94 22.38
CA SER A 109 21.74 -15.30 22.88
C SER A 109 23.08 -16.01 23.11
N GLY A 110 23.75 -15.61 24.20
CA GLY A 110 24.60 -16.47 25.00
C GLY A 110 25.96 -16.83 24.41
N ASN A 111 26.93 -15.94 24.55
CA ASN A 111 28.30 -16.30 24.95
C ASN A 111 29.03 -15.02 25.39
N LEU A 112 28.75 -14.60 26.62
CA LEU A 112 29.70 -13.82 27.40
C LEU A 112 30.41 -14.84 28.31
N HIS A 113 31.46 -15.45 27.76
CA HIS A 113 32.48 -16.16 28.53
C HIS A 113 33.47 -15.17 29.11
#